data_AF-A0AAV2HXY3-F1
#
_entry.id   AF-A0AAV2HXY3-F1
#
_cell.length_a   1.000
_cell.length_b   1.000
_cell.length_c   1.000
_cell.angle_alpha   90.00
_cell.angle_beta   90.00
_cell.angle_gamma   90.00
#
_symmetry.space_group_name_H-M   'P 1'
#
loop_
_entity.id
_entity.type
_entity.pdbx_description
1 polymer ?
#
loop_
_entity_poly.entity_id
_entity_poly.type
_entity_poly.pdbx_seq_one_letter_code
_entity_poly.pdbx_strand_id
1 'polypeptide(L)' 'GDVLERDGYPHQTPRQKRVRTSFKHHQLRTMKSYFALNHNPDAKDLKQLAQKTGLSKRVLQVWFQNARAKYRRNLLKQQ' A
#
# COMPACT_ATOMS: atom_id res chain seq x y z
N GLY A 1 -28.14 -26.39 -39.04
CA GLY A 1 -27.02 -25.48 -39.32
C GLY A 1 -26.96 -24.41 -38.27
N ASP A 2 -27.05 -24.77 -36.99
CA ASP A 2 -25.96 -25.31 -36.16
C ASP A 2 -25.19 -24.18 -35.45
N VAL A 3 -25.59 -24.01 -34.18
CA VAL A 3 -24.75 -23.88 -32.98
C VAL A 3 -23.39 -23.23 -33.18
N LEU A 4 -23.26 -22.00 -32.69
CA LEU A 4 -22.03 -21.55 -32.03
C LEU A 4 -22.38 -21.10 -30.61
N GLU A 5 -22.57 -22.08 -29.73
CA GLU A 5 -22.27 -21.90 -28.30
C GLU A 5 -20.80 -21.51 -28.20
N ARG A 6 -20.52 -20.24 -27.89
CA ARG A 6 -19.18 -19.80 -27.52
C ARG A 6 -19.06 -19.90 -26.00
N ASP A 7 -18.14 -20.78 -25.63
CA ASP A 7 -17.73 -21.18 -24.30
C ASP A 7 -17.61 -20.05 -23.27
N GLY A 8 -17.88 -20.46 -22.03
CA GLY A 8 -17.89 -19.65 -20.81
C GLY A 8 -16.68 -18.73 -20.64
N TYR A 9 -16.98 -17.43 -20.62
CA TYR A 9 -16.09 -16.47 -20.00
C TYR A 9 -15.95 -16.80 -18.51
N PRO A 10 -14.73 -16.99 -17.97
CA PRO A 10 -14.56 -17.21 -16.54
C PRO A 10 -15.15 -16.02 -15.80
N HIS A 11 -16.15 -16.31 -14.98
CA HIS A 11 -16.82 -15.38 -14.09
C HIS A 11 -15.75 -14.66 -13.26
N GLN A 12 -15.38 -13.45 -13.70
CA GLN A 12 -14.48 -12.59 -12.95
C GLN A 12 -15.22 -12.26 -11.66
N THR A 13 -14.87 -12.97 -10.59
CA THR A 13 -15.38 -12.67 -9.25
C THR A 13 -15.22 -11.16 -9.04
N PRO A 14 -16.30 -10.45 -8.67
CA PRO A 14 -16.26 -9.01 -8.56
C PRO A 14 -15.18 -8.67 -7.53
N ARG A 15 -14.04 -8.14 -8.01
CA ARG A 15 -12.90 -7.79 -7.16
C ARG A 15 -13.45 -6.84 -6.10
N GLN A 16 -13.54 -7.31 -4.86
CA GLN A 16 -13.97 -6.48 -3.73
C GLN A 16 -13.13 -5.21 -3.76
N LYS A 17 -13.80 -4.09 -4.03
CA LYS A 17 -13.15 -2.77 -4.09
C LYS A 17 -12.50 -2.57 -2.73
N ARG A 18 -11.16 -2.57 -2.70
CA ARG A 18 -10.42 -2.41 -1.43
C ARG A 18 -10.80 -1.05 -0.85
N VAL A 19 -11.30 -1.05 0.38
CA VAL A 19 -11.66 0.18 1.09
C VAL A 19 -10.41 1.04 1.25
N ARG A 20 -10.51 2.31 0.86
CA ARG A 20 -9.41 3.25 0.99
C ARG A 20 -9.18 3.56 2.47
N THR A 21 -7.99 3.26 2.97
CA THR A 21 -7.60 3.63 4.33
C THR A 21 -7.32 5.13 4.42
N SER A 22 -7.99 5.82 5.34
CA SER A 22 -7.66 7.19 5.73
C SER A 22 -6.75 7.16 6.96
N PHE A 23 -5.69 7.96 6.96
CA PHE A 23 -4.71 7.99 8.05
C PHE A 23 -5.00 9.13 9.02
N LYS A 24 -4.99 8.83 10.31
CA LYS A 24 -5.04 9.85 11.38
C LYS A 24 -3.70 10.58 11.48
N HIS A 25 -3.71 11.81 12.00
CA HIS A 25 -2.50 12.62 12.16
C HIS A 25 -1.38 11.90 12.93
N HIS A 26 -1.71 11.22 14.04
CA HIS A 26 -0.71 10.49 14.82
C HIS A 26 -0.05 9.36 14.01
N GLN A 27 -0.82 8.61 13.20
CA GLN A 27 -0.30 7.52 12.36
C GLN A 27 0.68 8.07 11.32
N LEU A 28 0.32 9.18 10.66
CA LEU A 28 1.20 9.84 9.69
C LEU A 28 2.49 10.33 10.34
N ARG A 29 2.41 10.92 11.53
CA ARG A 29 3.60 11.35 12.28
C ARG A 29 4.51 10.16 12.58
N THR A 30 3.98 9.08 13.15
CA THR A 30 4.76 7.87 13.45
C THR A 30 5.43 7.30 12.21
N MET A 31 4.69 7.14 11.10
CA MET A 31 5.26 6.59 9.86
C MET A 31 6.32 7.50 9.23
N LYS A 32 6.12 8.82 9.24
CA LYS A 32 7.09 9.80 8.72
C LYS A 32 8.36 9.85 9.57
N SER A 33 8.22 9.88 10.89
CA SER A 33 9.36 9.84 11.81
C SER A 33 10.19 8.57 11.63
N TYR A 34 9.52 7.42 11.46
CA TYR A 34 10.23 6.17 11.16
C TYR A 34 10.91 6.22 9.79
N PHE A 35 10.22 6.74 8.77
CA PHE A 35 10.77 6.85 7.41
C PHE A 35 12.08 7.64 7.39
N ALA A 36 12.19 8.73 8.14
CA ALA A 36 13.43 9.51 8.23
C ALA A 36 14.63 8.71 8.79
N LEU A 37 14.38 7.65 9.55
CA LEU A 37 15.42 6.75 10.08
C LEU A 37 15.69 5.57 9.15
N ASN A 38 14.63 4.95 8.63
CA ASN A 38 14.73 3.80 7.75
C ASN A 38 13.66 3.85 6.65
N HIS A 39 14.11 4.06 5.41
CA HIS A 39 13.25 4.05 4.22
C HIS A 39 12.75 2.64 3.84
N ASN A 40 13.40 1.58 4.30
CA ASN A 40 13.12 0.17 3.99
C ASN A 40 12.87 -0.66 5.26
N PRO A 41 11.70 -0.49 5.93
CA PRO A 41 11.36 -1.30 7.09
C PRO A 41 11.25 -2.79 6.73
N ASP A 42 11.77 -3.65 7.61
CA ASP A 42 11.66 -5.09 7.48
C ASP A 42 10.32 -5.64 8.03
N ALA A 43 10.17 -6.96 8.09
CA ALA A 43 8.95 -7.58 8.62
C ALA A 43 8.72 -7.30 10.12
N LYS A 44 9.79 -7.20 10.92
CA LYS A 44 9.75 -6.94 12.36
C LYS A 44 9.37 -5.48 12.64
N ASP A 45 9.95 -4.54 11.90
CA ASP A 45 9.65 -3.12 11.95
C ASP A 45 8.21 -2.83 11.57
N LEU A 46 7.73 -3.45 10.49
CA LEU A 46 6.33 -3.33 10.08
C LEU A 46 5.37 -3.88 11.14
N LYS A 47 5.74 -4.96 11.84
CA LYS A 47 4.94 -5.50 12.94
C LYS A 47 4.88 -4.51 14.11
N GLN A 48 6.01 -3.90 14.48
CA GLN A 48 6.04 -2.88 15.53
C GLN A 48 5.22 -1.64 15.17
N LEU A 49 5.35 -1.17 13.93
CA LEU A 49 4.55 -0.04 13.42
C LEU A 49 3.06 -0.36 13.37
N ALA A 50 2.69 -1.59 13.03
CA ALA A 50 1.30 -2.04 13.04
C ALA A 50 0.70 -1.97 14.45
N GLN A 51 1.45 -2.40 15.47
CA GLN A 51 1.03 -2.28 16.87
C GLN A 51 0.88 -0.82 17.30
N LYS A 52 1.82 0.05 16.94
CA LYS A 52 1.81 1.48 17.32
C LYS A 52 0.71 2.29 16.60
N THR A 53 0.41 1.96 15.35
CA THR A 53 -0.52 2.75 14.51
C THR A 53 -1.90 2.13 14.37
N GLY A 54 -2.07 0.85 14.73
CA GLY A 54 -3.28 0.08 14.47
C GLY A 54 -3.52 -0.24 12.98
N LEU A 55 -2.53 0.00 12.12
CA LEU A 55 -2.63 -0.24 10.68
C LEU A 55 -2.17 -1.65 10.33
N SER A 56 -2.78 -2.27 9.32
CA SER A 56 -2.32 -3.58 8.86
C SER A 56 -0.93 -3.49 8.19
N LYS A 57 -0.18 -4.60 8.25
CA LYS A 57 1.12 -4.73 7.58
C LYS A 57 1.04 -4.32 6.10
N ARG A 58 -0.05 -4.70 5.41
CA ARG A 58 -0.24 -4.38 3.99
C ARG A 58 -0.37 -2.87 3.76
N VAL A 59 -1.14 -2.18 4.60
CA VAL A 59 -1.32 -0.73 4.51
C VAL A 59 0.00 0.00 4.74
N LEU A 60 0.76 -0.41 5.76
CA LEU A 60 2.09 0.14 6.03
C LEU A 60 3.03 -0.10 4.85
N GLN A 61 3.10 -1.33 4.31
CA GLN A 61 3.93 -1.62 3.13
C GLN A 61 3.61 -0.70 1.95
N VAL A 62 2.33 -0.53 1.61
CA VAL A 62 1.91 0.38 0.52
C VAL A 62 2.28 1.82 0.83
N TRP A 63 2.10 2.26 2.08
CA TRP A 63 2.48 3.61 2.49
C TRP A 63 3.99 3.84 2.30
N PHE A 64 4.85 2.92 2.75
CA PHE A 64 6.31 3.03 2.58
C PHE A 64 6.73 2.99 1.11
N GLN A 65 6.07 2.18 0.27
CA GLN A 65 6.30 2.18 -1.18
C GLN A 65 5.97 3.55 -1.79
N ASN A 66 4.82 4.12 -1.43
CA ASN A 66 4.40 5.44 -1.91
C ASN A 66 5.30 6.56 -1.38
N ALA A 67 5.75 6.47 -0.13
CA ALA A 67 6.68 7.43 0.48
C ALA A 67 8.01 7.43 -0.27
N ARG A 68 8.59 6.26 -0.58
CA ARG A 68 9.80 6.14 -1.41
C ARG A 68 9.61 6.68 -2.82
N ALA A 69 8.47 6.39 -3.45
CA ALA A 69 8.17 6.92 -4.78
C ALA A 69 8.11 8.46 -4.77
N LYS A 70 7.49 9.05 -3.74
CA LYS A 70 7.46 10.51 -3.55
C LYS A 70 8.86 11.08 -3.30
N TYR A 71 9.65 10.44 -2.45
CA TYR A 71 11.03 10.85 -2.17
C TYR A 71 11.87 10.88 -3.45
N ARG A 72 11.87 9.80 -4.24
CA ARG A 72 12.58 9.75 -5.52
C ARG A 72 12.11 10.84 -6.49
N ARG A 73 10.80 11.05 -6.64
CA ARG A 73 10.27 12.12 -7.49
C ARG A 73 10.72 13.51 -7.05
N ASN A 74 10.83 13.77 -5.75
CA ASN A 74 11.31 15.06 -5.23
C ASN A 74 12.81 15.27 -5.47
N LEU A 75 13.62 14.21 -5.48
CA LEU A 75 15.04 14.30 -5.85
C LEU A 75 15.20 14.61 -7.34
N LEU A 76 14.42 13.95 -8.20
CA LEU A 76 14.43 14.15 -9.66
C LEU A 76 13.92 15.53 -10.09
N LYS A 77 13.07 16.19 -9.28
CA LYS A 77 12.57 17.55 -9.55
C LYS A 77 13.50 18.68 -9.11
N GLN A 78 14.50 18.36 -8.28
CA GLN A 78 15.51 19.32 -7.81
C GLN A 78 16.79 19.28 -8.67
N GLN A 79 16.83 18.40 -9.67
CA GLN A 79 17.78 18.45 -10.78
C GLN A 79 17.11 19.08 -11.99
#